data_AF-A0A954GB76-F1
#
_entry.id   AF-A0A954GB76-F1
#
_cell.length_a   1.000
_cell.length_b   1.000
_cell.length_c   1.000
_cell.angle_alpha   90.00
_cell.angle_beta   90.00
_cell.angle_gamma   90.00
#
_symmetry.space_group_name_H-M   'P 1'
#
loop_
_entity.id
_entity.type
_entity.pdbx_description
1 polymer ?
#
loop_
_entity_poly.entity_id
_entity_poly.type
_entity_poly.pdbx_seq_one_letter_code
_entity_poly.pdbx_strand_id
1 'polypeptide(L)'
;PHESIEEDYNYVDHHPLAEAYVLYNPPPHDRPTWDLTSVLYGIFPHRGYFDLSDAGTVTVEKDGLTTFQKSADGKQRYLKLTPEQRIRVIEALVQLSSQPPQK
;
A
#
# COMPACT_ATOMS: atom_id res chain seq x y z
N PRO A 1 2.58 1.20 -9.47
CA PRO A 1 2.87 0.74 -10.85
C PRO A 1 4.20 1.37 -11.27
N HIS A 2 5.02 0.65 -12.04
CA HIS A 2 6.27 1.19 -12.55
C HIS A 2 6.08 2.35 -13.53
N GLU A 3 4.95 2.40 -14.23
CA GLU A 3 4.62 3.47 -15.17
C GLU A 3 4.65 4.84 -14.47
N SER A 4 4.18 4.92 -13.23
CA SER A 4 4.27 6.15 -12.42
C SER A 4 5.71 6.57 -12.14
N ILE A 5 6.64 5.62 -11.93
CA ILE A 5 8.06 5.91 -11.75
C ILE A 5 8.66 6.53 -13.02
N GLU A 6 8.23 6.04 -14.19
CA GLU A 6 8.70 6.52 -15.50
C GLU A 6 8.12 7.90 -15.86
N GLU A 7 6.87 8.18 -15.45
CA GLU A 7 6.11 9.32 -15.96
C GLU A 7 5.96 10.47 -14.95
N ASP A 8 5.82 10.20 -13.64
CA ASP A 8 5.28 11.16 -12.68
C ASP A 8 6.33 11.81 -11.75
N TYR A 9 7.55 11.28 -11.68
CA TYR A 9 8.60 11.76 -10.76
C TYR A 9 9.63 12.69 -11.40
N ASN A 10 9.43 13.10 -12.66
CA ASN A 10 10.35 13.91 -13.47
C ASN A 10 10.31 15.43 -13.16
N TYR A 11 9.67 15.84 -12.07
CA TYR A 11 9.56 17.25 -11.68
C TYR A 11 10.86 17.84 -11.09
N VAL A 12 11.88 17.01 -10.88
CA VAL A 12 13.27 17.39 -10.61
C VAL A 12 14.20 16.45 -11.39
N ASP A 13 15.39 16.94 -11.77
CA ASP A 13 16.35 16.16 -12.56
C ASP A 13 16.79 14.85 -11.86
N HIS A 14 16.93 14.90 -10.54
CA HIS A 14 17.40 13.79 -9.70
C HIS A 14 16.38 13.47 -8.61
N HIS A 15 15.32 12.73 -8.96
CA HIS A 15 14.32 12.30 -7.98
C HIS A 15 14.80 11.04 -7.23
N PRO A 16 15.09 11.12 -5.92
CA PRO A 16 15.79 10.05 -5.20
C PRO A 16 15.03 8.72 -5.19
N LEU A 17 13.69 8.76 -5.09
CA LEU A 17 12.88 7.54 -5.12
C LEU A 17 12.88 6.86 -6.49
N ALA A 18 12.83 7.64 -7.57
CA ALA A 18 12.78 7.09 -8.93
C ALA A 18 14.15 6.52 -9.31
N GLU A 19 15.24 7.22 -9.00
CA GLU A 19 16.59 6.73 -9.21
C GLU A 19 16.88 5.45 -8.41
N ALA A 20 16.54 5.44 -7.10
CA ALA A 20 16.73 4.25 -6.26
C ALA A 20 15.94 3.05 -6.78
N TYR A 21 14.73 3.27 -7.28
CA TYR A 21 13.91 2.22 -7.90
C TYR A 21 14.62 1.60 -9.10
N VAL A 22 15.04 2.43 -10.06
CA VAL A 22 15.68 1.99 -11.31
C VAL A 22 17.04 1.34 -11.04
N LEU A 23 17.83 1.86 -10.09
CA LEU A 23 19.13 1.30 -9.71
C LEU A 23 19.02 -0.07 -9.05
N TYR A 24 17.96 -0.31 -8.28
CA TYR A 24 17.74 -1.61 -7.65
C TYR A 24 17.35 -2.67 -8.67
N ASN A 25 16.41 -2.35 -9.55
CA ASN A 25 16.00 -3.19 -10.68
C ASN A 25 15.31 -2.28 -11.71
N PRO A 26 15.71 -2.24 -12.99
CA PRO A 26 15.05 -1.38 -13.96
C PRO A 26 13.61 -1.88 -14.29
N PRO A 27 12.69 -0.99 -14.72
CA PRO A 27 11.40 -1.39 -15.29
C PRO A 27 11.57 -2.33 -16.52
N PRO A 28 10.56 -3.15 -16.87
CA PRO A 28 9.23 -3.21 -16.27
C PRO A 28 9.16 -4.20 -15.11
N HIS A 29 8.76 -3.72 -13.93
CA HIS A 29 8.37 -4.57 -12.81
C HIS A 29 7.62 -3.72 -11.80
N ASP A 30 6.54 -4.24 -11.19
CA ASP A 30 5.88 -3.55 -10.07
C ASP A 30 6.46 -3.98 -8.73
N ARG A 31 6.32 -3.11 -7.72
CA ARG A 31 6.70 -3.42 -6.33
C ARG A 31 5.48 -3.41 -5.41
N PRO A 32 5.40 -4.35 -4.46
CA PRO A 32 4.38 -4.29 -3.42
C PRO A 32 4.61 -3.08 -2.52
N THR A 33 3.52 -2.46 -2.08
CA THR A 33 3.52 -1.22 -1.27
C THR A 33 2.85 -1.46 0.08
N TRP A 34 3.36 -2.41 0.86
CA TRP A 34 2.76 -2.82 2.14
C TRP A 34 2.64 -1.65 3.13
N ASP A 35 3.70 -0.86 3.28
CA ASP A 35 3.70 0.28 4.21
C ASP A 35 2.71 1.37 3.78
N LEU A 36 2.73 1.76 2.49
CA LEU A 36 1.79 2.76 1.98
C LEU A 36 0.33 2.30 2.07
N THR A 37 0.08 1.00 1.89
CA THR A 37 -1.25 0.40 2.09
C THR A 37 -1.73 0.62 3.54
N SER A 38 -0.85 0.40 4.52
CA SER A 38 -1.17 0.63 5.94
C SER A 38 -1.43 2.11 6.25
N VAL A 39 -0.61 3.01 5.69
CA VAL A 39 -0.74 4.47 5.87
C VAL A 39 -2.04 4.98 5.25
N LEU A 40 -2.38 4.54 4.04
CA LEU A 40 -3.60 4.94 3.35
C LEU A 40 -4.84 4.60 4.20
N TYR A 41 -4.89 3.39 4.76
CA TYR A 41 -5.97 3.01 5.65
C TYR A 41 -5.96 3.79 6.97
N GLY A 42 -4.80 3.99 7.59
CA GLY A 42 -4.68 4.71 8.86
C GLY A 42 -5.12 6.18 8.78
N ILE A 43 -4.85 6.86 7.66
CA ILE A 43 -5.22 8.26 7.45
C ILE A 43 -6.65 8.40 6.88
N PHE A 44 -7.07 7.48 6.01
CA PHE A 44 -8.38 7.54 5.32
C PHE A 44 -9.25 6.30 5.55
N PRO A 45 -9.55 5.92 6.81
CA PRO A 45 -10.21 4.64 7.11
C PRO A 45 -11.65 4.54 6.59
N HIS A 46 -12.33 5.67 6.39
CA HIS A 46 -13.74 5.73 6.00
C HIS A 46 -13.98 6.08 4.53
N ARG A 47 -12.94 6.11 3.70
CA ARG A 47 -13.05 6.44 2.27
C ARG A 47 -13.38 5.23 1.38
N GLY A 48 -13.61 4.07 1.97
CA GLY A 48 -14.02 2.85 1.25
C GLY A 48 -12.92 2.25 0.38
N TYR A 49 -11.65 2.54 0.69
CA TYR A 49 -10.49 1.93 0.03
C TYR A 49 -10.34 0.46 0.38
N PHE A 50 -10.71 0.08 1.60
CA PHE A 50 -10.61 -1.29 2.10
C PHE A 50 -11.85 -1.64 2.90
N ASP A 51 -12.25 -2.89 2.82
CA ASP A 51 -13.16 -3.49 3.79
C ASP A 51 -12.35 -4.10 4.94
N LEU A 52 -13.00 -4.32 6.08
CA LEU A 52 -12.40 -5.08 7.17
C LEU A 52 -12.94 -6.50 7.21
N SER A 53 -12.06 -7.44 7.60
CA SER A 53 -12.48 -8.77 8.04
C SER A 53 -13.46 -8.69 9.22
N ASP A 54 -14.09 -9.82 9.55
CA ASP A 54 -14.69 -9.97 10.88
C ASP A 54 -13.63 -9.80 11.98
N ALA A 55 -14.09 -9.57 13.21
CA ALA A 55 -13.23 -9.57 14.38
C ALA A 55 -12.58 -10.95 14.57
N GLY A 56 -11.36 -10.94 15.09
CA GLY A 56 -10.67 -12.15 15.47
C GLY A 56 -9.40 -11.87 16.25
N THR A 57 -8.65 -12.94 16.43
CA THR A 57 -7.38 -12.96 17.16
C THR A 57 -6.27 -13.28 16.18
N VAL A 58 -5.20 -12.49 16.25
CA VAL A 58 -3.96 -12.74 15.52
C VAL A 58 -2.97 -13.39 16.48
N THR A 59 -2.43 -14.54 16.09
CA THR A 59 -1.35 -15.23 16.82
C THR A 59 -0.08 -15.16 15.99
N VAL A 60 1.02 -14.78 16.62
CA VAL A 60 2.36 -14.89 16.04
C VAL A 60 3.04 -16.08 16.69
N GLU A 61 3.26 -17.12 15.90
CA GLU A 61 3.90 -18.35 16.36
C GLU A 61 5.41 -18.14 16.56
N LYS A 62 6.07 -19.10 17.21
CA LYS A 62 7.50 -19.02 17.56
C LYS A 62 8.43 -18.88 16.35
N ASP A 63 8.00 -19.32 15.18
CA ASP A 63 8.72 -19.23 13.90
C ASP A 63 8.38 -17.95 13.11
N GLY A 64 7.52 -17.09 13.65
CA GLY A 64 7.08 -15.86 13.00
C GLY A 64 5.85 -16.03 12.08
N LEU A 65 5.29 -17.24 11.96
CA LEU A 65 4.03 -17.43 11.23
C LEU A 65 2.92 -16.65 11.92
N THR A 66 2.23 -15.81 11.16
CA THR A 66 1.07 -15.07 11.64
C THR A 66 -0.20 -15.77 11.18
N THR A 67 -1.04 -16.19 12.13
CA THR A 67 -2.34 -16.80 11.84
C THR A 67 -3.48 -15.90 12.33
N PHE A 68 -4.62 -15.97 11.65
CA PHE A 68 -5.83 -15.26 12.04
C PHE A 68 -6.96 -16.26 12.29
N GLN A 69 -7.57 -16.17 13.46
CA GLN A 69 -8.77 -16.94 13.80
C GLN A 69 -9.93 -15.99 14.12
N LYS A 70 -11.05 -16.15 13.41
CA LYS A 70 -12.27 -15.40 13.68
C LYS A 70 -12.75 -15.65 15.11
N SER A 71 -13.04 -14.58 15.85
CA SER A 71 -13.54 -14.61 17.22
C SER A 71 -14.31 -13.32 17.47
N ALA A 72 -15.52 -13.43 18.03
CA ALA A 72 -16.41 -12.28 18.21
C ALA A 72 -15.90 -11.26 19.25
N ASP A 73 -15.12 -11.74 20.21
CA ASP A 73 -14.45 -10.97 21.26
C ASP A 73 -13.03 -10.49 20.85
N GLY A 74 -12.56 -10.90 19.68
CA GLY A 74 -11.28 -10.51 19.12
C GLY A 74 -11.20 -9.01 18.80
N LYS A 75 -10.00 -8.45 18.93
CA LYS A 75 -9.76 -7.00 18.70
C LYS A 75 -9.06 -6.72 17.37
N GLN A 76 -8.57 -7.76 16.71
CA GLN A 76 -7.82 -7.64 15.46
C GLN A 76 -8.73 -7.85 14.25
N ARG A 77 -8.39 -7.13 13.18
CA ARG A 77 -8.99 -7.27 11.85
C ARG A 77 -7.89 -7.08 10.80
N TYR A 78 -8.08 -7.65 9.62
CA TYR A 78 -7.21 -7.41 8.47
C TYR A 78 -7.97 -6.71 7.34
N LEU A 79 -7.22 -6.02 6.48
CA LEU A 79 -7.77 -5.32 5.32
C LEU A 79 -8.14 -6.34 4.24
N LYS A 80 -9.36 -6.23 3.72
CA LYS A 80 -9.83 -6.93 2.53
C LYS A 80 -9.89 -5.94 1.38
N LEU A 81 -9.58 -6.43 0.19
CA LEU A 81 -9.53 -5.64 -1.02
C LEU A 81 -10.31 -6.35 -2.12
N THR A 82 -11.37 -5.72 -2.64
CA THR A 82 -12.05 -6.18 -3.86
C THR A 82 -11.28 -5.76 -5.12
N PRO A 83 -11.53 -6.37 -6.29
CA PRO A 83 -10.93 -5.92 -7.55
C PRO A 83 -11.18 -4.43 -7.86
N GLU A 84 -12.37 -3.92 -7.57
CA GLU A 84 -12.75 -2.52 -7.82
C GLU A 84 -12.07 -1.57 -6.82
N GLN A 85 -11.93 -2.00 -5.56
CA GLN A 85 -11.15 -1.27 -4.56
C GLN A 85 -9.67 -1.23 -4.94
N ARG A 86 -9.12 -2.33 -5.49
CA ARG A 86 -7.72 -2.41 -5.91
C ARG A 86 -7.36 -1.31 -6.92
N ILE A 87 -8.22 -1.08 -7.92
CA ILE A 87 -8.00 -0.01 -8.92
C ILE A 87 -7.92 1.35 -8.23
N ARG A 88 -8.88 1.66 -7.33
CA ARG A 88 -8.93 2.94 -6.60
C ARG A 88 -7.76 3.13 -5.64
N VAL A 89 -7.32 2.05 -4.98
CA VAL A 89 -6.16 2.07 -4.07
C VAL A 89 -4.89 2.33 -4.86
N ILE A 90 -4.68 1.64 -5.99
CA ILE A 90 -3.52 1.87 -6.85
C ILE A 90 -3.48 3.32 -7.32
N GLU A 91 -4.59 3.84 -7.84
CA GLU A 91 -4.69 5.23 -8.29
C GLU A 91 -4.38 6.22 -7.14
N ALA A 92 -4.99 6.03 -5.97
CA ALA A 92 -4.74 6.90 -4.83
C ALA A 92 -3.28 6.87 -4.38
N LEU A 93 -2.65 5.69 -4.34
CA LEU A 93 -1.25 5.57 -3.98
C LEU A 93 -0.33 6.23 -5.01
N VAL A 94 -0.61 6.08 -6.31
CA VAL A 94 0.10 6.78 -7.38
C VAL A 94 0.01 8.29 -7.15
N GLN A 95 -1.20 8.86 -7.15
CA GLN A 95 -1.41 10.31 -7.07
C GLN A 95 -0.84 10.93 -5.79
N LEU A 96 -0.93 10.24 -4.65
CA LEU A 96 -0.41 10.75 -3.37
C LEU A 96 1.11 10.66 -3.27
N SER A 97 1.74 9.65 -3.88
CA SER A 97 3.19 9.43 -3.78
C SER A 97 3.99 10.21 -4.81
N SER A 98 3.43 10.46 -5.99
CA SER A 98 4.07 11.23 -7.05
C SER A 98 3.75 12.73 -7.01
N GLN A 99 2.91 13.18 -6.08
CA GLN A 99 2.55 14.59 -5.95
C GLN A 99 3.81 15.48 -5.80
N PRO A 100 4.04 16.45 -6.70
CA PRO A 100 5.16 17.39 -6.56
C PRO A 100 5.03 18.24 -5.29
N PRO A 101 6.15 18.67 -4.68
CA PRO A 101 6.13 19.54 -3.51
C PRO A 101 5.43 20.88 -3.83
N GLN A 102 4.61 21.35 -2.90
CA GLN A 102 4.02 22.69 -2.98
C GLN A 102 5.11 23.73 -2.64
N LYS A 103 5.10 24.86 -3.36
CA LYS A 103 6.02 25.99 -3.13
C LYS A 103 5.71 26.74 -1.83
#